data_AF-A0A0H2TND7-F1
#
_entry.id   AF-A0A0H2TND7-F1
#
_cell.length_a   1.000
_cell.length_b   1.000
_cell.length_c   1.000
_cell.angle_alpha   90.00
_cell.angle_beta   90.00
_cell.angle_gamma   90.00
#
_symmetry.space_group_name_H-M   'P 1'
#
loop_
_entity.id
_entity.type
_entity.pdbx_description
1 polymer ?
#
loop_
_entity_poly.entity_id
_entity_poly.type
_entity_poly.pdbx_seq_one_letter_code
_entity_poly.pdbx_strand_id
1 'polypeptide(L)'
;MTPPLELFVFPWGVYPRRILLYLAEKGLAGHPHIKITQVDVANQMSAPGKPPGSVPMLRLPDGSFIKQSVAILDYLEDVCDAPDPSQPWQAELS
;
A
#
# COMPACT_ATOMS: atom_id res chain seq x y z
N MET A 1 -8.53 -5.91 -15.98
CA MET A 1 -8.63 -5.34 -14.63
C MET A 1 -7.24 -4.95 -14.20
N THR A 2 -7.02 -3.69 -13.87
CA THR A 2 -5.75 -3.21 -13.31
C THR A 2 -5.57 -3.88 -11.93
N PRO A 3 -4.41 -4.51 -11.64
CA PRO A 3 -4.20 -5.12 -10.33
C PRO A 3 -4.26 -4.05 -9.24
N PRO A 4 -4.84 -4.35 -8.05
CA PRO A 4 -4.93 -3.39 -6.97
C PRO A 4 -3.55 -3.04 -6.43
N LEU A 5 -3.45 -1.89 -5.77
CA LEU A 5 -2.33 -1.59 -4.89
C LEU A 5 -2.19 -2.70 -3.85
N GLU A 6 -0.98 -3.20 -3.61
CA GLU A 6 -0.75 -4.22 -2.58
C GLU A 6 0.24 -3.72 -1.53
N LEU A 7 -0.25 -3.56 -0.29
CA LEU A 7 0.50 -3.08 0.85
C LEU A 7 0.95 -4.25 1.73
N PHE A 8 2.25 -4.54 1.75
CA PHE A 8 2.85 -5.57 2.59
C PHE A 8 3.24 -5.00 3.96
N VAL A 9 2.71 -5.59 5.04
CA VAL A 9 2.81 -5.05 6.41
C VAL A 9 2.79 -6.13 7.48
N PHE A 10 3.14 -5.76 8.71
CA PHE A 10 2.66 -6.41 9.93
C PHE A 10 2.06 -5.33 10.87
N PRO A 11 0.92 -5.55 11.55
CA PRO A 11 0.13 -4.50 12.20
C PRO A 11 0.83 -3.79 13.35
N TRP A 12 1.78 -4.48 13.99
CA TRP A 12 2.42 -3.99 15.22
C TRP A 12 3.68 -3.17 14.93
N GLY A 13 4.11 -3.08 13.67
CA GLY A 13 5.29 -2.32 13.28
C GLY A 13 5.00 -0.84 13.25
N VAL A 14 5.91 -0.02 13.79
CA VAL A 14 5.72 1.45 13.86
C VAL A 14 5.50 2.06 12.47
N TYR A 15 6.37 1.75 11.49
CA TYR A 15 6.24 2.30 10.14
C TYR A 15 5.04 1.76 9.35
N PRO A 16 4.76 0.43 9.33
CA PRO A 16 3.52 -0.10 8.77
C PRO A 16 2.25 0.52 9.36
N ARG A 17 2.22 0.69 10.69
CA ARG A 17 1.04 1.16 11.41
C ARG A 17 0.63 2.58 11.01
N ARG A 18 1.57 3.45 10.67
CA ARG A 18 1.26 4.81 10.17
C ARG A 18 0.41 4.78 8.90
N ILE A 19 0.72 3.87 7.97
CA ILE A 19 -0.05 3.72 6.72
C ILE A 19 -1.40 3.07 7.00
N LEU A 20 -1.45 2.07 7.88
CA LEU A 20 -2.72 1.43 8.26
C LEU A 20 -3.68 2.42 8.93
N LEU A 21 -3.17 3.34 9.76
CA LEU A 21 -3.96 4.41 10.36
C LEU A 21 -4.48 5.37 9.30
N TYR A 22 -3.62 5.84 8.39
CA TYR A 22 -4.03 6.68 7.26
C TYR A 22 -5.15 6.03 6.44
N LEU A 23 -4.98 4.75 6.06
CA LEU A 23 -6.00 4.02 5.32
C LEU A 23 -7.30 3.88 6.11
N ALA A 24 -7.25 3.71 7.42
CA ALA A 24 -8.45 3.66 8.25
C ALA A 24 -9.15 5.03 8.34
N GLU A 25 -8.38 6.11 8.50
CA GLU A 25 -8.89 7.49 8.58
C GLU A 25 -9.55 7.94 7.28
N LYS A 26 -9.01 7.54 6.12
CA LYS A 26 -9.59 7.81 4.79
C LYS A 26 -10.69 6.82 4.39
N GLY A 27 -11.01 5.81 5.23
CA GLY A 27 -12.01 4.78 4.90
C GLY A 27 -11.57 3.76 3.83
N LEU A 28 -10.27 3.68 3.56
CA LEU A 28 -9.66 2.89 2.49
C LEU A 28 -9.15 1.50 2.92
N ALA A 29 -9.16 1.18 4.22
CA ALA A 29 -8.60 -0.08 4.75
C ALA A 29 -9.25 -1.38 4.21
N GLY A 30 -10.45 -1.28 3.62
CA GLY A 30 -11.14 -2.38 2.95
C GLY A 30 -11.49 -2.10 1.49
N HIS A 31 -10.87 -1.07 0.88
CA HIS A 31 -11.19 -0.65 -0.48
C HIS A 31 -10.76 -1.71 -1.51
N PRO A 32 -11.57 -2.02 -2.55
CA PRO A 32 -11.22 -3.04 -3.55
C PRO A 32 -9.88 -2.80 -4.28
N HIS A 33 -9.46 -1.54 -4.41
CA HIS A 33 -8.17 -1.16 -5.03
C HIS A 33 -6.97 -1.22 -4.07
N ILE A 34 -7.18 -1.58 -2.80
CA ILE A 34 -6.11 -1.69 -1.80
C ILE A 34 -6.17 -3.07 -1.15
N LYS A 35 -5.20 -3.91 -1.50
CA LYS A 35 -4.97 -5.19 -0.86
C LYS A 35 -3.94 -5.04 0.24
N ILE A 36 -4.30 -5.40 1.47
CA ILE A 36 -3.37 -5.45 2.60
C ILE A 36 -2.89 -6.90 2.78
N THR A 37 -1.59 -7.12 2.68
CA THR A 37 -0.98 -8.46 2.80
C THR A 37 -0.08 -8.51 4.04
N GLN A 38 -0.39 -9.45 4.93
CA GLN A 38 0.42 -9.75 6.10
C GLN A 38 1.71 -10.47 5.70
N VAL A 39 2.84 -10.05 6.26
CA VAL A 39 4.12 -10.74 6.08
C VAL A 39 4.39 -11.74 7.20
N ASP A 40 5.12 -12.80 6.88
CA ASP A 40 5.66 -13.72 7.87
C ASP A 40 6.94 -13.13 8.48
N VAL A 41 6.81 -12.59 9.69
CA VAL A 41 7.91 -11.97 10.44
C VAL A 41 8.97 -13.00 10.85
N ALA A 42 8.58 -14.24 11.14
CA ALA A 42 9.52 -15.30 11.51
C ALA A 42 10.36 -15.75 10.31
N ASN A 43 9.77 -15.69 9.11
CA ASN A 43 10.44 -16.00 7.86
C ASN A 43 10.88 -14.74 7.09
N GLN A 44 11.75 -13.93 7.71
CA GLN A 44 12.41 -12.77 7.06
C GLN A 44 11.45 -11.75 6.43
N MET A 45 10.28 -11.54 7.04
CA MET A 45 9.21 -10.69 6.51
C MET A 45 8.75 -11.13 5.11
N SER A 46 8.73 -12.43 4.83
CA SER A 46 8.33 -12.94 3.51
C SER A 46 6.82 -12.86 3.27
N ALA A 47 6.44 -12.70 2.00
CA ALA A 47 5.07 -12.84 1.52
C ALA A 47 5.09 -13.15 0.01
N PRO A 48 4.07 -13.82 -0.54
CA PRO A 48 4.00 -14.09 -1.98
C PRO A 48 4.13 -12.81 -2.81
N GLY A 49 5.08 -12.79 -3.75
CA GLY A 49 5.33 -11.65 -4.63
C GLY A 49 6.05 -10.46 -3.97
N LYS A 50 6.38 -10.52 -2.68
CA LYS A 50 7.17 -9.47 -2.01
C LYS A 50 8.66 -9.72 -2.23
N PRO A 51 9.45 -8.72 -2.69
CA PRO A 51 10.90 -8.85 -2.75
C PRO A 51 11.52 -8.84 -1.34
N PRO A 52 12.77 -9.31 -1.18
CA PRO A 52 13.50 -9.21 0.08
C PRO A 52 13.58 -7.77 0.61
N GLY A 53 13.57 -7.62 1.94
CA GLY A 53 13.67 -6.34 2.62
C GLY A 53 12.57 -6.11 3.65
N SER A 54 12.63 -4.96 4.32
CA SER A 54 11.68 -4.58 5.37
C SER A 54 10.30 -4.21 4.83
N VAL A 55 9.36 -4.02 5.75
CA VAL A 55 8.04 -3.44 5.49
C VAL A 55 7.90 -2.10 6.26
N PRO A 56 7.05 -1.16 5.81
CA PRO A 56 6.02 -1.30 4.77
C PRO A 56 6.59 -1.31 3.35
N MET A 57 5.88 -1.97 2.44
CA MET A 57 6.18 -1.92 1.02
C MET A 57 4.87 -1.89 0.23
N LEU A 58 4.72 -0.92 -0.66
CA LEU A 58 3.57 -0.80 -1.55
C LEU A 58 3.97 -1.26 -2.94
N ARG A 59 3.25 -2.22 -3.50
CA ARG A 59 3.35 -2.62 -4.91
C ARG A 59 2.32 -1.86 -5.72
N LEU A 60 2.78 -1.19 -6.77
CA LEU A 60 1.94 -0.45 -7.72
C LEU A 60 1.38 -1.40 -8.80
N PRO A 61 0.37 -0.98 -9.58
CA PRO A 61 -0.23 -1.85 -10.59
C PRO A 61 0.73 -2.27 -11.72
N ASP A 62 1.77 -1.48 -11.97
CA ASP A 62 2.84 -1.79 -12.94
C ASP A 62 3.90 -2.77 -12.40
N GLY A 63 3.76 -3.20 -11.15
CA GLY A 63 4.68 -4.11 -10.47
C GLY A 63 5.89 -3.45 -9.80
N SER A 64 6.03 -2.12 -9.90
CA SER A 64 7.05 -1.37 -9.17
C SER A 64 6.72 -1.29 -7.66
N PHE A 65 7.72 -0.91 -6.85
CA PHE A 65 7.60 -0.91 -5.39
C PHE A 65 8.06 0.41 -4.75
N ILE A 66 7.24 0.95 -3.85
CA ILE A 66 7.61 2.03 -2.92
C ILE A 66 7.92 1.40 -1.56
N LYS A 67 9.10 1.71 -1.00
CA LYS A 67 9.65 1.01 0.19
C LYS A 67 9.80 1.89 1.43
N GLN A 68 9.49 3.18 1.33
CA GLN A 68 9.61 4.14 2.42
C GLN A 68 8.23 4.55 2.90
N SER A 69 7.98 4.49 4.22
CA SER A 69 6.65 4.78 4.77
C SER A 69 6.13 6.18 4.45
N VAL A 70 7.00 7.19 4.47
CA VAL A 70 6.65 8.57 4.10
C VAL A 70 6.30 8.65 2.62
N ALA A 71 7.14 8.10 1.73
CA ALA A 71 6.85 8.10 0.30
C ALA A 71 5.58 7.31 -0.07
N ILE A 72 5.22 6.28 0.69
CA ILE A 72 3.94 5.56 0.52
C ILE A 72 2.78 6.48 0.89
N LEU A 73 2.88 7.22 2.01
CA LEU A 73 1.85 8.17 2.42
C LEU A 73 1.71 9.30 1.40
N ASP A 74 2.82 9.90 0.97
CA ASP A 74 2.83 10.98 -0.04
C ASP A 74 2.17 10.49 -1.34
N TYR A 75 2.53 9.29 -1.82
CA TYR A 75 1.91 8.71 -3.00
C TYR A 75 0.40 8.50 -2.84
N LEU A 76 -0.04 7.99 -1.69
CA LEU A 76 -1.47 7.77 -1.44
C LEU A 76 -2.23 9.09 -1.33
N GLU A 77 -1.64 10.14 -0.74
CA GLU A 77 -2.25 11.47 -0.68
C GLU A 77 -2.38 12.05 -2.09
N ASP A 78 -1.32 12.03 -2.89
CA ASP A 78 -1.32 12.52 -4.28
C ASP A 78 -2.40 11.83 -5.12
N VAL A 79 -2.54 10.50 -4.98
CA VAL A 79 -3.55 9.71 -5.70
C VAL A 79 -4.97 10.06 -5.25
N CYS A 80 -5.20 10.31 -3.96
CA CYS A 80 -6.52 10.66 -3.44
C CYS A 80 -6.90 12.11 -3.81
N ASP A 81 -5.97 13.05 -3.66
CA ASP A 81 -6.23 14.48 -3.86
C ASP A 81 -6.24 14.90 -5.35
N ALA A 82 -5.40 14.27 -6.17
CA ALA A 82 -5.21 14.61 -7.57
C ALA A 82 -5.10 13.35 -8.46
N PRO A 83 -6.21 12.59 -8.63
CA PRO A 83 -6.19 11.36 -9.41
C PRO A 83 -5.78 11.61 -10.86
N ASP A 84 -4.86 10.79 -11.36
CA ASP A 84 -4.40 10.80 -12.75
C ASP A 84 -5.54 10.37 -13.70
N PRO A 85 -5.97 11.22 -14.65
CA PRO A 85 -7.05 10.89 -15.58
C PRO A 85 -6.77 9.66 -16.47
N SER A 86 -5.50 9.31 -16.65
CA SER A 86 -5.10 8.09 -17.39
C SER A 86 -5.26 6.81 -16.58
N GLN A 87 -5.51 6.94 -15.27
CA GLN A 87 -5.66 5.85 -14.31
C GLN A 87 -7.01 5.94 -13.58
N PRO A 88 -8.12 5.51 -14.22
CA PRO A 88 -9.48 5.72 -13.70
C PRO A 88 -9.74 5.16 -12.29
N TRP A 89 -8.99 4.11 -11.90
CA TRP A 89 -9.09 3.51 -10.57
C TRP A 89 -8.70 4.47 -9.44
N GLN A 90 -7.89 5.51 -9.72
CA GLN A 90 -7.48 6.50 -8.74
C GLN A 90 -8.65 7.38 -8.28
N ALA A 91 -9.57 7.73 -9.20
CA ALA A 91 -10.74 8.52 -8.86
C ALA A 91 -11.72 7.80 -7.92
N GLU A 92 -11.62 6.47 -7.80
CA GLU A 92 -12.37 5.67 -6.83
C GLU A 92 -11.74 5.70 -5.43
N LEU A 93 -10.55 6.28 -5.27
CA LEU A 93 -9.85 6.45 -3.99
C LEU A 93 -9.97 7.86 -3.40
N SER A 94 -10.46 8.82 -4.19
CA SER A 94 -10.70 10.21 -3.80
C SER A 94 -11.91 10.41 -2.90
#